data_AF-A0A1S2L0X5-F1
#
_entry.id   AF-A0A1S2L0X5-F1
#
_cell.length_a   1.000
_cell.length_b   1.000
_cell.length_c   1.000
_cell.angle_alpha   90.00
_cell.angle_beta   90.00
_cell.angle_gamma   90.00
#
_symmetry.space_group_name_H-M   'P 1'
#
loop_
_entity.id
_entity.type
_entity.pdbx_description
1 polymer ?
#
loop_
_entity_poly.entity_id
_entity_poly.type
_entity_poly.pdbx_seq_one_letter_code
_entity_poly.pdbx_strand_id
1 'polypeptide(L)'
;MGKNDYEKIVARIIQENIKLQKKNSHEDFHYMYKVMINSITGELVDRVIIEPMFPECSLNRQAHCLAHELGHHNLHVRRSKWKNRFFSWANKTLHLKLIAFPFVIYDEYQAWKLAKDICKEEDIDTSLIHYTKLKGVMSYWENYKNFLLTNIKRLFLAYFWSVLIVLFLYMTNKAEIKLVSILGQVQELFYFEGDKTFLVNILFFTIICFWIGKWILGLVIEPKKDIELRCKDDDM
;
A
#
# COMPACT_ATOMS: atom_id res chain seq x y z
N MET A 1 4.07 12.01 41.21
CA MET A 1 4.83 11.23 40.21
C MET A 1 4.75 11.97 38.89
N GLY A 2 5.87 12.24 38.24
CA GLY A 2 5.88 12.84 36.90
C GLY A 2 5.32 11.86 35.88
N LYS A 3 4.60 12.37 34.87
CA LYS A 3 4.11 11.55 33.75
C LYS A 3 5.30 11.05 32.94
N ASN A 4 5.29 9.77 32.55
CA ASN A 4 6.26 9.26 31.59
C ASN A 4 5.95 9.75 30.16
N ASP A 5 6.88 9.60 29.21
CA ASP A 5 6.75 10.11 27.83
C ASP A 5 5.47 9.64 27.13
N TYR A 6 5.09 8.38 27.33
CA TYR A 6 3.85 7.82 26.78
C TYR A 6 2.62 8.52 27.38
N GLU A 7 2.56 8.67 28.70
CA GLU A 7 1.46 9.34 29.40
C GLU A 7 1.32 10.82 29.03
N LYS A 8 2.42 11.49 28.70
CA LYS A 8 2.40 12.87 28.19
C LYS A 8 1.66 12.94 26.85
N ILE A 9 2.02 12.10 25.88
CA ILE A 9 1.35 12.06 24.57
C ILE A 9 -0.11 11.60 24.71
N VAL A 10 -0.40 10.61 25.54
CA VAL A 10 -1.79 10.17 25.79
C VAL A 10 -2.63 11.31 26.36
N ALA A 11 -2.10 12.08 27.30
CA ALA A 11 -2.79 13.24 27.84
C ALA A 11 -3.10 14.28 26.74
N ARG A 12 -2.15 14.50 25.82
CA ARG A 12 -2.35 15.39 24.68
C ARG A 12 -3.44 14.88 23.72
N ILE A 13 -3.43 13.59 23.39
CA ILE A 13 -4.46 12.94 22.55
C ILE A 13 -5.86 13.14 23.14
N ILE A 14 -6.00 12.92 24.45
CA ILE A 14 -7.27 13.12 25.17
C ILE A 14 -7.69 14.59 25.14
N GLN A 15 -6.74 15.53 25.35
CA GLN A 15 -7.01 16.96 25.30
C GLN A 15 -7.51 17.43 23.92
N GLU A 16 -7.04 16.81 22.84
CA GLU A 16 -7.49 17.09 21.47
C GLU A 16 -8.81 16.38 21.09
N ASN A 17 -9.50 15.76 22.06
CA ASN A 17 -10.74 15.00 21.87
C ASN A 17 -10.58 13.87 20.84
N ILE A 18 -9.45 13.17 20.87
CA ILE A 18 -9.17 11.99 20.04
C ILE A 18 -9.36 10.76 20.90
N LYS A 19 -10.15 9.80 20.42
CA LYS A 19 -10.36 8.53 21.13
C LYS A 19 -9.16 7.61 20.96
N LEU A 20 -8.61 7.10 22.06
CA LEU A 20 -7.59 6.07 22.04
C LEU A 20 -8.25 4.69 22.19
N GLN A 21 -7.96 3.75 21.30
CA GLN A 21 -8.50 2.38 21.33
C GLN A 21 -7.39 1.34 21.25
N LYS A 22 -7.47 0.30 22.08
CA LYS A 22 -6.59 -0.86 21.98
C LYS A 22 -7.20 -1.89 21.03
N LYS A 23 -6.42 -2.38 20.07
CA LYS A 23 -6.83 -3.48 19.18
C LYS A 23 -5.99 -4.71 19.47
N ASN A 24 -6.66 -5.84 19.64
CA ASN A 24 -6.03 -7.15 19.73
C ASN A 24 -5.91 -7.69 18.29
N SER A 25 -4.81 -7.42 17.60
CA SER A 25 -4.48 -8.09 16.33
C SER A 25 -3.31 -9.03 16.58
N HIS A 26 -3.48 -10.30 16.18
CA HIS A 26 -2.37 -11.26 16.07
C HIS A 26 -1.47 -10.96 14.87
N GLU A 27 -1.89 -10.04 14.00
CA GLU A 27 -1.11 -9.52 12.89
C GLU A 27 -0.69 -8.08 13.24
N ASP A 28 0.60 -7.95 13.56
CA ASP A 28 1.48 -6.77 13.53
C ASP A 28 1.18 -5.54 14.44
N PHE A 29 2.25 -5.05 15.09
CA PHE A 29 2.36 -3.89 16.01
C PHE A 29 2.02 -2.55 15.37
N HIS A 30 0.74 -2.20 15.24
CA HIS A 30 0.37 -1.01 14.48
C HIS A 30 -0.40 0.03 15.29
N TYR A 31 0.28 1.14 15.54
CA TYR A 31 -0.36 2.41 15.86
C TYR A 31 -0.99 2.97 14.59
N MET A 32 -2.23 3.46 14.65
CA MET A 32 -2.93 3.94 13.46
C MET A 32 -3.96 5.02 13.79
N TYR A 33 -3.89 6.13 13.06
CA TYR A 33 -4.93 7.14 13.04
C TYR A 33 -6.05 6.79 12.05
N LYS A 34 -7.29 6.87 12.51
CA LYS A 34 -8.51 6.70 11.71
C LYS A 34 -9.51 7.82 11.93
N VAL A 35 -10.14 8.21 10.84
CA VAL A 35 -11.27 9.13 10.82
C VAL A 35 -12.52 8.30 10.55
N MET A 36 -13.42 8.22 11.52
CA MET A 36 -14.69 7.54 11.39
C MET A 36 -15.69 8.52 10.78
N ILE A 37 -16.25 8.17 9.63
CA ILE A 37 -17.20 8.99 8.90
C ILE A 37 -18.51 8.22 8.79
N ASN A 38 -19.63 8.90 8.99
CA ASN A 38 -20.95 8.33 8.79
C ASN A 38 -21.11 8.00 7.31
N SER A 39 -21.36 6.73 7.00
CA SER A 39 -21.46 6.25 5.62
C SER A 39 -22.67 6.81 4.87
N ILE A 40 -23.70 7.29 5.58
CA ILE A 40 -24.94 7.81 5.03
C ILE A 40 -24.86 9.34 4.88
N THR A 41 -24.42 10.05 5.92
CA THR A 41 -24.39 11.52 5.91
C THR A 41 -23.06 12.11 5.44
N GLY A 42 -21.99 11.31 5.43
CA GLY A 42 -20.63 11.77 5.11
C GLY A 42 -20.02 12.67 6.20
N GLU A 43 -20.68 12.79 7.36
CA GLU A 43 -20.23 13.60 8.48
C GLU A 43 -19.21 12.86 9.33
N LEU A 44 -18.30 13.62 9.95
CA LEU A 44 -17.33 13.09 10.90
C LEU A 44 -18.07 12.56 12.15
N VAL A 45 -17.85 11.30 12.47
CA VAL A 45 -18.40 10.64 13.67
C VAL A 45 -17.38 10.66 14.80
N ASP A 46 -16.15 10.24 14.53
CA ASP A 46 -15.12 10.12 15.56
C ASP A 46 -13.72 10.20 14.95
N ARG A 47 -12.72 10.51 15.79
CA ARG A 47 -11.30 10.48 15.44
C ARG A 47 -10.63 9.53 16.41
N VAL A 48 -10.02 8.48 15.88
CA VAL A 48 -9.52 7.37 16.68
C VAL A 48 -8.04 7.17 16.41
N ILE A 49 -7.23 7.05 17.46
CA ILE A 49 -5.91 6.44 17.37
C ILE A 49 -6.03 5.03 17.94
N ILE A 50 -5.65 4.05 17.14
CA ILE A 50 -5.59 2.65 17.53
C ILE A 50 -4.16 2.34 17.96
N GLU A 51 -4.00 1.66 19.09
CA GLU A 51 -2.72 1.15 19.57
C GLU A 51 -2.78 -0.38 19.73
N PRO A 52 -1.64 -1.08 19.60
CA PRO A 52 -1.59 -2.52 19.86
C PRO A 52 -1.86 -2.81 21.34
N MET A 53 -2.60 -3.88 21.61
CA MET A 53 -2.90 -4.30 22.98
C MET A 53 -1.65 -4.73 23.77
N PHE A 54 -0.66 -5.29 23.08
CA PHE A 54 0.61 -5.76 23.64
C PHE A 54 1.78 -5.17 22.81
N PRO A 55 2.21 -3.92 23.07
CA PRO A 55 3.33 -3.33 22.35
C PRO A 55 4.67 -3.95 22.79
N GLU A 56 5.39 -4.57 21.86
CA GLU A 56 6.76 -5.08 22.08
C GLU A 56 7.82 -4.00 21.85
N CYS A 57 7.61 -2.80 22.43
CA CYS A 57 8.58 -1.72 22.36
C CYS A 57 8.60 -0.86 23.62
N SER A 58 9.68 -0.11 23.82
CA SER A 58 9.86 0.76 24.99
C SER A 58 8.80 1.87 25.03
N LEU A 59 8.46 2.35 26.23
CA LEU A 59 7.49 3.45 26.43
C LEU A 59 7.85 4.71 25.62
N ASN A 60 9.13 5.03 25.50
CA ASN A 60 9.60 6.15 24.70
C ASN A 60 9.31 5.93 23.19
N ARG A 61 9.54 4.72 22.66
CA ARG A 61 9.20 4.38 21.27
C ARG A 61 7.68 4.39 21.03
N GLN A 62 6.90 3.91 22.00
CA GLN A 62 5.43 4.03 21.96
C GLN A 62 4.98 5.49 21.89
N ALA A 63 5.61 6.38 22.69
CA ALA A 63 5.33 7.82 22.65
C ALA A 63 5.61 8.43 21.27
N HIS A 64 6.72 8.06 20.62
CA HIS A 64 7.02 8.53 19.26
C HIS A 64 6.02 8.01 18.22
N CYS A 65 5.60 6.76 18.31
CA CYS A 65 4.56 6.21 17.45
C CYS A 65 3.21 6.94 17.64
N LEU A 66 2.81 7.19 18.88
CA LEU A 66 1.60 7.97 19.16
C LEU A 66 1.71 9.43 18.67
N ALA A 67 2.87 10.06 18.83
CA ALA A 67 3.12 11.40 18.32
C ALA A 67 3.07 11.44 16.78
N HIS A 68 3.49 10.37 16.11
CA HIS A 68 3.33 10.20 14.66
C HIS A 68 1.87 10.15 14.23
N GLU A 69 1.05 9.33 14.89
CA GLU A 69 -0.39 9.25 14.61
C GLU A 69 -1.12 10.57 14.94
N LEU A 70 -0.66 11.30 15.96
CA LEU A 70 -1.14 12.66 16.25
C LEU A 70 -0.70 13.66 15.16
N GLY A 71 0.47 13.46 14.56
CA GLY A 71 0.91 14.17 13.36
C GLY A 71 -0.06 13.98 12.18
N HIS A 72 -0.49 12.74 11.93
CA HIS A 72 -1.51 12.42 10.91
C HIS A 72 -2.85 13.11 11.19
N HIS A 73 -3.29 13.11 12.46
CA HIS A 73 -4.46 13.88 12.87
C HIS A 73 -4.32 15.36 12.52
N ASN A 74 -3.20 15.98 12.91
CA ASN A 74 -2.96 17.40 12.70
C ASN A 74 -2.91 17.77 11.22
N LEU A 75 -2.34 16.91 10.37
CA LEU A 75 -2.41 17.08 8.92
C LEU A 75 -3.85 17.03 8.40
N HIS A 76 -4.63 16.05 8.84
CA HIS A 76 -6.03 15.91 8.44
C HIS A 76 -6.86 17.15 8.81
N VAL A 77 -6.69 17.68 10.02
CA VAL A 77 -7.43 18.88 10.48
C VAL A 77 -7.03 20.14 9.71
N ARG A 78 -5.74 20.31 9.40
CA ARG A 78 -5.24 21.50 8.68
C ARG A 78 -5.57 21.51 7.18
N ARG A 79 -5.85 20.33 6.61
CA ARG A 79 -6.13 20.17 5.18
C ARG A 79 -7.57 20.53 4.83
N SER A 80 -7.75 21.03 3.61
CA SER A 80 -9.10 21.19 3.05
C SER A 80 -9.73 19.82 2.79
N LYS A 81 -11.07 19.77 2.77
CA LYS A 81 -11.85 18.54 2.49
C LYS A 81 -11.39 17.84 1.19
N TRP A 82 -11.08 18.61 0.16
CA TRP A 82 -10.56 18.10 -1.12
C TRP A 82 -9.20 17.42 -0.98
N LYS A 83 -8.25 18.04 -0.25
CA LYS A 83 -6.95 17.42 0.02
C LYS A 83 -7.11 16.14 0.83
N ASN A 84 -7.99 16.13 1.84
CA ASN A 84 -8.25 14.92 2.62
C ASN A 84 -8.84 13.78 1.77
N ARG A 85 -9.76 14.09 0.84
CA ARG A 85 -10.26 13.11 -0.13
C ARG A 85 -9.14 12.56 -1.00
N PHE A 86 -8.26 13.43 -1.52
CA PHE A 86 -7.13 13.03 -2.34
C PHE A 86 -6.15 12.11 -1.58
N PHE A 87 -5.71 12.48 -0.38
CA PHE A 87 -4.80 11.64 0.41
C PHE A 87 -5.45 10.33 0.86
N SER A 88 -6.74 10.35 1.20
CA SER A 88 -7.50 9.12 1.48
C SER A 88 -7.56 8.19 0.26
N TRP A 89 -7.82 8.75 -0.92
CA TRP A 89 -7.79 8.01 -2.18
C TRP A 89 -6.39 7.48 -2.49
N ALA A 90 -5.35 8.29 -2.36
CA ALA A 90 -3.96 7.89 -2.61
C ALA A 90 -3.53 6.72 -1.71
N ASN A 91 -3.90 6.76 -0.42
CA ASN A 91 -3.63 5.67 0.52
C ASN A 91 -4.41 4.39 0.23
N LYS A 92 -5.62 4.49 -0.36
CA LYS A 92 -6.50 3.35 -0.64
C LYS A 92 -6.34 2.74 -2.05
N THR A 93 -5.67 3.43 -2.97
CA THR A 93 -5.69 3.00 -4.37
C THR A 93 -4.56 2.01 -4.67
N LEU A 94 -4.88 0.71 -4.59
CA LEU A 94 -3.97 -0.39 -4.95
C LEU A 94 -3.52 -0.34 -6.43
N HIS A 95 -4.43 0.01 -7.32
CA HIS A 95 -4.20 -0.02 -8.77
C HIS A 95 -3.27 1.12 -9.24
N LEU A 96 -3.43 2.32 -8.66
CA LEU A 96 -2.63 3.50 -8.97
C LEU A 96 -1.49 3.71 -7.97
N LYS A 97 -1.06 2.64 -7.28
CA LYS A 97 0.00 2.72 -6.25
C LYS A 97 1.26 3.40 -6.78
N LEU A 98 1.63 3.22 -8.06
CA LEU A 98 2.78 3.90 -8.66
C LEU A 98 2.67 5.43 -8.69
N ILE A 99 1.47 5.94 -8.95
CA ILE A 99 1.18 7.38 -9.04
C ILE A 99 0.89 7.95 -7.65
N ALA A 100 0.19 7.19 -6.81
CA ALA A 100 -0.16 7.59 -5.45
C ALA A 100 1.05 7.61 -4.51
N PHE A 101 2.06 6.77 -4.75
CA PHE A 101 3.16 6.54 -3.82
C PHE A 101 3.95 7.79 -3.39
N PRO A 102 4.36 8.71 -4.29
CA PRO A 102 5.04 9.94 -3.88
C PRO A 102 4.21 10.79 -2.90
N PHE A 103 2.89 10.78 -3.06
CA PHE A 103 1.98 11.51 -2.18
C PHE A 103 1.86 10.82 -0.81
N VAL A 104 1.80 9.49 -0.78
CA VAL A 104 1.82 8.72 0.48
C VAL A 104 3.11 8.99 1.26
N ILE A 105 4.28 8.92 0.59
CA ILE A 105 5.57 9.24 1.21
C ILE A 105 5.62 10.68 1.74
N TYR A 106 5.10 11.62 0.95
CA TYR A 106 5.02 13.01 1.39
C TYR A 106 4.16 13.15 2.64
N ASP A 107 3.02 12.47 2.70
CA ASP A 107 2.11 12.49 3.86
C ASP A 107 2.82 11.99 5.13
N GLU A 108 3.44 10.81 5.05
CA GLU A 108 4.23 10.20 6.12
C GLU A 108 5.39 11.09 6.57
N TYR A 109 6.13 11.67 5.62
CA TYR A 109 7.23 12.57 5.95
C TYR A 109 6.76 13.79 6.76
N GLN A 110 5.61 14.36 6.39
CA GLN A 110 5.02 15.50 7.11
C GLN A 110 4.50 15.08 8.48
N ALA A 111 3.91 13.89 8.62
CA ALA A 111 3.43 13.38 9.90
C ALA A 111 4.59 13.22 10.88
N TRP A 112 5.71 12.63 10.44
CA TRP A 112 6.93 12.54 11.25
C TRP A 112 7.57 13.89 11.58
N LYS A 113 7.42 14.89 10.70
CA LYS A 113 7.88 16.25 11.00
C LYS A 113 7.07 16.84 12.16
N LEU A 114 5.74 16.72 12.12
CA LEU A 114 4.87 17.17 13.20
C LEU A 114 5.08 16.37 14.49
N ALA A 115 5.31 15.06 14.39
CA ALA A 115 5.63 14.22 15.55
C ALA A 115 6.84 14.75 16.32
N LYS A 116 7.89 15.16 15.58
CA LYS A 116 9.08 15.78 16.18
C LYS A 116 8.75 17.07 16.92
N ASP A 117 7.90 17.90 16.33
CA ASP A 117 7.50 19.18 16.93
C ASP A 117 6.64 18.94 18.19
N ILE A 118 5.68 18.01 18.14
CA ILE A 118 4.86 17.58 19.28
C ILE A 118 5.72 17.05 20.43
N CYS A 119 6.70 16.17 20.14
CA CYS A 119 7.57 15.64 21.19
C CYS A 119 8.42 16.73 21.84
N LYS A 120 8.83 17.77 21.10
CA LYS A 120 9.52 18.92 21.70
C LYS A 120 8.60 19.74 22.60
N GLU A 121 7.37 19.97 22.17
CA GLU A 121 6.37 20.72 22.97
C GLU A 121 6.06 20.02 24.30
N GLU A 122 6.05 18.69 24.31
CA GLU A 122 5.78 17.86 25.49
C GLU A 122 7.06 17.50 26.29
N ASP A 123 8.22 18.05 25.93
CA ASP A 123 9.50 17.77 26.58
C ASP A 123 9.83 16.26 26.62
N ILE A 124 9.74 15.62 25.45
CA ILE A 124 10.06 14.21 25.21
C ILE A 124 11.34 14.13 24.38
N ASP A 125 12.23 13.20 24.71
CA ASP A 125 13.47 13.01 23.95
C ASP A 125 13.15 12.70 22.47
N THR A 126 13.78 13.46 21.57
CA THR A 126 13.60 13.34 20.11
C THR A 126 14.75 12.63 19.42
N SER A 127 15.76 12.16 20.16
CA SER A 127 16.96 11.50 19.64
C SER A 127 16.63 10.33 18.69
N LEU A 128 15.61 9.53 19.04
CA LEU A 128 15.19 8.35 18.28
C LEU A 128 14.22 8.66 17.14
N ILE A 129 13.58 9.84 17.10
CA ILE A 129 12.56 10.17 16.08
C ILE A 129 13.16 10.14 14.67
N HIS A 130 14.40 10.60 14.50
CA HIS A 130 15.02 10.58 13.18
C HIS A 130 15.24 9.16 12.66
N TYR A 131 15.71 8.26 13.54
CA TYR A 131 15.89 6.85 13.22
C TYR A 131 14.56 6.16 12.92
N THR A 132 13.55 6.35 13.77
CA THR A 132 12.21 5.77 13.59
C THR A 132 11.55 6.27 12.30
N LYS A 133 11.68 7.56 12.00
CA LYS A 133 11.24 8.16 10.73
C LYS A 133 11.91 7.51 9.53
N LEU A 134 13.25 7.39 9.55
CA LEU A 134 14.01 6.82 8.45
C LEU A 134 13.54 5.39 8.18
N LYS A 135 13.39 4.58 9.24
CA LYS A 135 12.92 3.20 9.15
C LYS A 135 11.50 3.12 8.58
N GLY A 136 10.57 3.94 9.08
CA GLY A 136 9.20 4.00 8.58
C GLY A 136 9.14 4.35 7.08
N VAL A 137 9.82 5.41 6.66
CA VAL A 137 9.86 5.83 5.25
C VAL A 137 10.54 4.78 4.35
N MET A 138 11.60 4.11 4.83
CA MET A 138 12.24 3.03 4.08
C MET A 138 11.31 1.83 3.87
N SER A 139 10.48 1.48 4.85
CA SER A 139 9.47 0.42 4.69
C SER A 139 8.49 0.73 3.55
N TYR A 140 8.04 1.98 3.44
CA TYR A 140 7.22 2.40 2.29
C TYR A 140 7.98 2.28 0.96
N TRP A 141 9.26 2.69 0.93
CA TRP A 141 10.11 2.58 -0.25
C TRP A 141 10.35 1.13 -0.70
N GLU A 142 10.60 0.22 0.22
CA GLU A 142 10.76 -1.21 -0.07
C GLU A 142 9.46 -1.82 -0.61
N ASN A 143 8.32 -1.48 -0.01
CA ASN A 143 7.02 -1.89 -0.51
C ASN A 143 6.76 -1.42 -1.94
N TYR A 144 7.20 -0.20 -2.29
CA TYR A 144 7.11 0.33 -3.64
C TYR A 144 8.06 -0.39 -4.61
N LYS A 145 9.33 -0.56 -4.22
CA LYS A 145 10.32 -1.30 -5.02
C LYS A 145 9.86 -2.72 -5.31
N ASN A 146 9.35 -3.42 -4.29
CA ASN A 146 8.81 -4.77 -4.41
C ASN A 146 7.59 -4.81 -5.34
N PHE A 147 6.70 -3.85 -5.26
CA PHE A 147 5.58 -3.71 -6.19
C PHE A 147 6.07 -3.52 -7.64
N LEU A 148 7.01 -2.60 -7.87
CA LEU A 148 7.56 -2.34 -9.21
C LEU A 148 8.25 -3.59 -9.78
N LEU A 149 9.17 -4.20 -9.01
CA LEU A 149 9.89 -5.40 -9.42
C LEU A 149 8.96 -6.57 -9.69
N THR A 150 7.89 -6.72 -8.91
CA THR A 150 6.89 -7.78 -9.13
C THR A 150 6.17 -7.58 -10.46
N ASN A 151 5.77 -6.35 -10.80
CA ASN A 151 5.13 -6.07 -12.07
C ASN A 151 6.08 -6.24 -13.26
N ILE A 152 7.34 -5.82 -13.13
CA ILE A 152 8.37 -6.06 -14.16
C ILE A 152 8.59 -7.57 -14.36
N LYS A 153 8.76 -8.34 -13.28
CA LYS A 153 8.90 -9.80 -13.35
C LYS A 153 7.69 -10.45 -14.02
N ARG A 154 6.48 -9.97 -13.74
CA ARG A 154 5.25 -10.45 -14.41
C ARG A 154 5.27 -10.17 -15.90
N LEU A 155 5.71 -9.00 -16.35
CA LEU A 155 5.84 -8.68 -17.78
C LEU A 155 6.83 -9.63 -18.47
N PHE A 156 8.03 -9.82 -17.90
CA PHE A 156 9.00 -10.77 -18.45
C PHE A 156 8.44 -12.20 -18.49
N LEU A 157 7.76 -12.64 -17.43
CA LEU A 157 7.18 -13.97 -17.36
C LEU A 157 6.06 -14.15 -18.41
N ALA A 158 5.22 -13.14 -18.63
CA ALA A 158 4.19 -13.18 -19.67
C ALA A 158 4.79 -13.28 -21.09
N TYR A 159 5.86 -12.52 -21.36
CA TYR A 159 6.55 -12.63 -22.64
C TYR A 159 7.21 -14.01 -22.82
N PHE A 160 7.89 -14.51 -21.78
CA PHE A 160 8.50 -15.84 -21.77
C PHE A 160 7.45 -16.94 -22.04
N TRP A 161 6.30 -16.89 -21.37
CA TRP A 161 5.21 -17.84 -21.64
C TRP A 161 4.63 -17.70 -23.05
N SER A 162 4.57 -16.48 -23.59
CA SER A 162 4.13 -16.26 -24.97
C SER A 162 5.05 -16.98 -25.95
N VAL A 163 6.37 -16.88 -25.75
CA VAL A 163 7.38 -17.63 -26.53
C VAL A 163 7.17 -19.14 -26.39
N LEU A 164 7.02 -19.65 -25.17
CA LEU A 164 6.83 -21.08 -24.94
C LEU A 164 5.57 -21.63 -25.60
N ILE A 165 4.46 -20.89 -25.53
CA ILE A 165 3.19 -21.29 -26.14
C ILE A 165 3.32 -21.33 -27.67
N VAL A 166 3.89 -20.29 -28.28
CA VAL A 166 4.09 -20.26 -29.74
C VAL A 166 5.02 -21.38 -30.19
N LEU A 167 6.10 -21.64 -29.45
CA LEU A 167 7.03 -22.74 -29.74
C LEU A 167 6.32 -24.10 -29.63
N PHE A 168 5.53 -24.31 -28.59
CA PHE A 168 4.78 -25.54 -28.37
C PHE A 168 3.78 -25.80 -29.52
N LEU A 169 3.00 -24.78 -29.91
CA LEU A 169 2.06 -24.88 -31.03
C LEU A 169 2.77 -25.18 -32.36
N TYR A 170 3.90 -24.55 -32.60
CA TYR A 170 4.71 -24.81 -33.79
C TYR A 170 5.29 -26.23 -33.80
N MET A 171 5.83 -26.71 -32.68
CA MET A 171 6.44 -28.04 -32.58
C MET A 171 5.39 -29.16 -32.71
N THR A 172 4.23 -29.00 -32.07
CA THR A 172 3.12 -29.95 -32.18
C THR A 172 2.57 -30.01 -33.60
N ASN A 173 2.49 -28.87 -34.30
CA ASN A 173 2.10 -28.84 -35.71
C ASN A 173 3.14 -29.57 -36.59
N LYS A 174 4.43 -29.26 -36.43
CA LYS A 174 5.51 -29.97 -37.14
C LYS A 174 5.54 -31.48 -36.90
N ALA A 175 5.11 -31.92 -35.73
CA ALA A 175 5.00 -33.33 -35.38
C ALA A 175 3.68 -33.98 -35.85
N GLU A 176 2.84 -33.25 -36.60
CA GLU A 176 1.50 -33.67 -37.06
C GLU A 176 0.55 -34.05 -35.91
N ILE A 177 0.84 -33.57 -34.69
CA ILE A 177 0.01 -33.76 -33.52
C ILE A 177 -1.13 -32.74 -33.58
N LYS A 178 -2.35 -33.22 -33.83
CA LYS A 178 -3.56 -32.40 -33.81
C LYS A 178 -3.96 -32.11 -32.36
N LEU A 179 -3.85 -30.85 -31.95
CA LEU A 179 -4.38 -30.41 -30.67
C LEU A 179 -5.91 -30.33 -30.75
N VAL A 180 -6.59 -30.73 -29.68
CA VAL A 180 -8.06 -30.68 -29.59
C VAL A 180 -8.49 -29.33 -29.00
N SER A 181 -9.72 -28.89 -29.31
CA SER A 181 -10.37 -27.69 -28.76
C SER A 181 -9.77 -26.37 -29.26
N ILE A 182 -9.90 -25.29 -28.49
CA ILE A 182 -9.43 -23.93 -28.81
C ILE A 182 -7.95 -23.94 -29.22
N LEU A 183 -7.13 -24.80 -28.63
CA LEU A 183 -5.71 -24.94 -28.99
C LEU A 183 -5.50 -25.42 -30.42
N GLY A 184 -6.37 -26.28 -30.96
CA GLY A 184 -6.34 -26.71 -32.36
C GLY A 184 -6.68 -25.59 -33.33
N GLN A 185 -7.70 -24.77 -33.00
CA GLN A 185 -8.05 -23.59 -33.81
C GLN A 185 -6.91 -22.56 -33.83
N VAL A 186 -6.27 -22.36 -32.68
CA VAL A 186 -5.10 -21.48 -32.56
C VAL A 186 -3.88 -22.08 -33.30
N GLN A 187 -3.69 -23.40 -33.25
CA GLN A 187 -2.62 -24.10 -33.96
C GLN A 187 -2.72 -23.94 -35.49
N GLU A 188 -3.94 -24.00 -36.05
CA GLU A 188 -4.19 -23.74 -37.47
C GLU A 188 -3.97 -22.27 -37.84
N LEU A 189 -4.42 -21.33 -37.02
CA LEU A 189 -4.18 -19.89 -37.23
C LEU A 189 -2.68 -19.54 -37.22
N PHE A 190 -1.91 -20.18 -36.35
CA PHE A 190 -0.47 -19.96 -36.21
C PHE A 190 0.34 -20.66 -37.31
N TYR A 191 -0.25 -21.60 -38.06
CA TYR A 191 0.38 -22.27 -39.18
C TYR A 191 0.50 -21.38 -40.42
N PHE A 192 -0.53 -20.58 -40.69
CA PHE A 192 -0.58 -19.70 -41.87
C PHE A 192 0.32 -18.46 -41.74
N GLU A 193 0.71 -18.11 -40.51
CA GLU A 193 1.57 -16.96 -40.23
C GLU A 193 3.05 -17.39 -40.17
N GLY A 194 3.85 -16.93 -41.14
CA GLY A 194 5.26 -17.29 -41.24
C GLY A 194 6.14 -16.62 -40.18
N ASP A 195 5.70 -15.49 -39.63
CA ASP A 195 6.45 -14.73 -38.62
C ASP A 195 6.07 -15.13 -37.19
N LYS A 196 6.92 -15.97 -36.59
CA LYS A 196 6.76 -16.44 -35.21
C LYS A 196 6.93 -15.32 -34.19
N THR A 197 7.76 -14.32 -34.49
CA THR A 197 7.96 -13.17 -33.60
C THR A 197 6.68 -12.32 -33.55
N PHE A 198 6.02 -12.15 -34.70
CA PHE A 198 4.73 -11.49 -34.77
C PHE A 198 3.66 -12.20 -33.91
N LEU A 199 3.58 -13.52 -33.99
CA LEU A 199 2.66 -14.33 -33.17
C LEU A 199 2.93 -14.22 -31.66
N VAL A 200 4.20 -14.26 -31.25
CA VAL A 200 4.60 -14.01 -29.85
C VAL A 200 4.14 -12.63 -29.39
N ASN A 201 4.33 -11.60 -30.22
CA ASN A 201 3.94 -10.24 -29.89
C ASN A 201 2.42 -10.07 -29.78
N ILE A 202 1.63 -10.70 -30.65
CA ILE A 202 0.16 -10.69 -30.55
C ILE A 202 -0.30 -11.32 -29.24
N LEU A 203 0.22 -12.50 -28.91
CA LEU A 203 -0.16 -13.21 -27.69
C LEU A 203 0.22 -12.40 -26.45
N PHE A 204 1.45 -11.87 -26.43
CA PHE A 204 1.91 -11.00 -25.36
C PHE A 204 1.03 -9.76 -25.23
N PHE A 205 0.76 -9.05 -26.34
CA PHE A 205 -0.08 -7.86 -26.35
C PHE A 205 -1.51 -8.14 -25.86
N THR A 206 -2.07 -9.29 -26.22
CA THR A 206 -3.40 -9.73 -25.75
C THR A 206 -3.42 -9.93 -24.23
N ILE A 207 -2.37 -10.56 -23.67
CA ILE A 207 -2.21 -10.72 -22.22
C ILE A 207 -2.12 -9.34 -21.54
N ILE A 208 -1.32 -8.42 -22.10
CA ILE A 208 -1.19 -7.06 -21.57
C ILE A 208 -2.52 -6.31 -21.62
N CYS A 209 -3.26 -6.39 -22.73
CA CYS A 209 -4.58 -5.76 -22.86
C CYS A 209 -5.56 -6.31 -21.82
N PHE A 210 -5.56 -7.61 -21.57
CA PHE A 210 -6.39 -8.21 -20.52
C PHE A 210 -6.00 -7.71 -19.12
N TRP A 211 -4.71 -7.58 -18.83
CA TRP A 211 -4.24 -7.02 -17.56
C TRP A 211 -4.62 -5.54 -17.39
N ILE A 212 -4.45 -4.73 -18.43
CA ILE A 212 -4.89 -3.33 -18.45
C ILE A 212 -6.41 -3.24 -18.28
N GLY A 213 -7.17 -4.09 -18.98
CA GLY A 213 -8.62 -4.15 -18.85
C GLY A 213 -9.06 -4.48 -17.43
N LYS A 214 -8.45 -5.49 -16.78
CA LYS A 214 -8.67 -5.79 -15.36
C LYS A 214 -8.30 -4.63 -14.44
N TRP A 215 -7.20 -3.96 -14.75
CA TRP A 215 -6.75 -2.81 -13.99
C TRP A 215 -7.72 -1.63 -14.09
N ILE A 216 -8.21 -1.30 -15.30
CA ILE A 216 -9.25 -0.29 -15.54
C ILE A 216 -10.56 -0.68 -14.86
N LEU A 217 -10.99 -1.94 -14.96
CA LEU A 217 -12.19 -2.42 -14.26
C LEU A 217 -12.05 -2.28 -12.74
N GLY A 218 -10.86 -2.50 -12.18
CA GLY A 218 -10.56 -2.24 -10.77
C GLY A 218 -10.57 -0.77 -10.36
N LEU A 219 -10.48 0.18 -11.32
CA LEU A 219 -10.71 1.61 -11.05
C LEU A 219 -12.20 1.94 -10.95
N VAL A 220 -13.05 1.20 -11.67
CA VAL A 220 -14.51 1.42 -11.72
C VAL A 220 -15.22 0.68 -10.59
N ILE A 221 -14.75 -0.53 -10.29
CA ILE A 221 -15.27 -1.39 -9.22
C ILE A 221 -14.28 -1.24 -8.06
N GLU A 222 -14.38 -0.17 -7.27
CA GLU A 222 -13.56 -0.04 -6.06
C GLU A 222 -13.89 -1.21 -5.11
N PRO A 223 -12.95 -2.12 -4.81
CA PRO A 223 -13.13 -2.97 -3.66
C PRO A 223 -13.04 -2.06 -2.42
N LYS A 224 -14.09 -2.07 -1.58
CA LYS A 224 -13.99 -1.69 -0.17
C LYS A 224 -13.02 -2.65 0.52
N LYS A 225 -11.72 -2.46 0.35
CA LYS A 225 -10.72 -3.03 1.24
C LYS A 225 -10.02 -1.87 1.90
N ASP A 226 -10.24 -1.76 3.21
CA ASP A 226 -9.42 -0.93 4.06
C ASP A 226 -7.98 -1.39 3.90
N ILE A 227 -7.16 -0.53 3.31
CA ILE A 227 -5.72 -0.76 3.28
C ILE A 227 -5.23 -0.46 4.68
N GLU A 228 -4.92 -1.52 5.42
CA GLU A 228 -4.08 -1.44 6.61
C GLU A 228 -2.66 -1.07 6.16
N LEU A 229 -2.25 0.15 6.51
CA LEU A 229 -0.90 0.66 6.29
C LEU A 229 0.03 -0.01 7.31
N ARG A 230 1.11 -0.62 6.81
CA ARG A 230 2.02 -1.48 7.57
C ARG A 230 3.34 -0.78 7.81
N CYS A 231 3.72 -0.62 9.08
CA CYS A 231 5.12 -0.49 9.47
C CYS A 231 5.58 -1.88 9.89
N LYS A 232 6.06 -2.69 8.94
CA LYS A 232 6.72 -3.96 9.27
C LYS A 232 8.12 -3.67 9.80
N ASP A 233 8.43 -4.20 10.97
CA ASP A 233 9.80 -4.52 11.35
C ASP A 233 9.99 -6.00 11.02
N ASP A 234 10.95 -6.31 10.16
CA ASP A 234 11.52 -7.66 10.11
C ASP A 234 12.48 -7.79 11.30
N ASP A 235 12.28 -8.85 12.09
CA ASP A 235 13.11 -9.21 13.23
C ASP A 235 14.59 -9.34 12.84
N MET A 236 15.46 -8.89 13.74
CA MET A 236 16.87 -9.31 13.79
C MET A 236 16.97 -10.79 14.16
#